data_AF-A0A1H9RWU1-F1
#
_entry.id   AF-A0A1H9RWU1-F1
#
_cell.length_a   1.000
_cell.length_b   1.000
_cell.length_c   1.000
_cell.angle_alpha   90.00
_cell.angle_beta   90.00
_cell.angle_gamma   90.00
#
_symmetry.space_group_name_H-M   'P 1'
#
loop_
_entity.id
_entity.type
_entity.pdbx_description
1 polymer ?
#
loop_
_entity_poly.entity_id
_entity_poly.type
_entity_poly.pdbx_seq_one_letter_code
_entity_poly.pdbx_strand_id
1 'polypeptide(L)'
;CLCEEGSSGIYKPGITTSMWEPARIVETVKTPGCSPTLGGATLPLGNRRSYGRLNTDNHSMTGQHDGSFYHTHYYAFPLLQILDLYTPTKCSADGYMDLDIISFTEIDPTWNNATLAFFQHPESAAVANPVAQAACAAESALVTAREEPLESLWWCTGTWGSIYPLAGSVFSQDQNRTTALLSARLLAQQHRRGLARRTMGDENLCRASIYPTIPKSQYKLTQFWPKSQTQRSLWLGEPPQTWEGGPGRHVPGTGNDAMYLIWRWTDCCSKI
;
A
#
# COMPACT_ATOMS: atom_id res chain seq x y z
N CYS A 1 9.39 23.23 -16.49
CA CYS A 1 8.03 22.70 -16.72
C CYS A 1 7.08 23.86 -17.03
N LEU A 2 5.93 23.57 -17.67
CA LEU A 2 4.91 24.56 -18.03
C LEU A 2 3.54 23.99 -17.63
N CYS A 3 2.86 24.66 -16.70
CA CYS A 3 1.57 24.20 -16.18
C CYS A 3 0.48 25.22 -16.41
N GLU A 4 -0.70 24.74 -16.78
CA GLU A 4 -1.89 25.58 -16.90
C GLU A 4 -2.34 26.10 -15.52
N GLU A 5 -2.76 27.36 -15.47
CA GLU A 5 -3.34 27.96 -14.30
C GLU A 5 -4.86 27.78 -14.27
N GLY A 6 -5.31 26.78 -13.52
CA GLY A 6 -6.74 26.48 -13.38
C GLY A 6 -7.34 26.06 -14.72
N SER A 7 -8.41 26.73 -15.15
CA SER A 7 -9.08 26.51 -16.44
C SER A 7 -8.95 27.74 -17.36
N SER A 8 -7.95 28.59 -17.14
CA SER A 8 -7.81 29.88 -17.84
C SER A 8 -7.10 29.77 -19.20
N GLY A 9 -6.53 28.61 -19.54
CA GLY A 9 -5.69 28.45 -20.74
C GLY A 9 -4.32 29.14 -20.64
N ILE A 10 -4.00 29.76 -19.50
CA ILE A 10 -2.74 30.47 -19.28
C ILE A 10 -1.70 29.48 -18.75
N TYR A 11 -0.59 29.30 -19.46
CA TYR A 11 0.53 28.48 -19.02
C TYR A 11 1.57 29.31 -18.28
N LYS A 12 1.94 28.87 -17.08
CA LYS A 12 3.02 29.47 -16.29
C LYS A 12 4.25 28.57 -16.31
N PRO A 13 5.44 29.14 -16.57
CA PRO A 13 6.69 28.40 -16.42
C PRO A 13 6.94 28.11 -14.93
N GLY A 14 7.62 27.00 -14.67
CA GLY A 14 7.99 26.57 -13.33
C GLY A 14 9.24 25.71 -13.32
N ILE A 15 9.74 25.48 -12.10
CA ILE A 15 10.89 24.63 -11.79
C ILE A 15 10.38 23.24 -11.45
N THR A 16 10.96 22.22 -12.08
CA THR A 16 10.68 20.83 -11.76
C THR A 16 11.42 20.44 -10.49
N THR A 17 10.68 19.94 -9.51
CA THR A 17 11.22 19.40 -8.26
C THR A 17 10.66 18.01 -8.04
N SER A 18 11.52 17.09 -7.64
CA SER A 18 11.18 15.69 -7.39
C SER A 18 11.62 15.31 -5.98
N MET A 19 10.75 14.69 -5.19
CA MET A 19 11.10 14.28 -3.83
C MET A 19 10.30 13.06 -3.34
N TRP A 20 10.83 12.40 -2.31
CA TRP A 20 10.08 11.45 -1.50
C TRP A 20 9.30 12.20 -0.42
N GLU A 21 7.98 12.07 -0.42
CA GLU A 21 7.12 12.59 0.64
C GLU A 21 6.46 11.45 1.44
N PRO A 22 6.40 11.53 2.78
CA PRO A 22 5.51 10.70 3.59
C PRO A 22 4.07 11.13 3.32
N ALA A 23 3.32 10.35 2.54
CA ALA A 23 2.02 10.78 2.01
C ALA A 23 0.82 10.07 2.66
N ARG A 24 1.02 8.84 3.15
CA ARG A 24 -0.05 7.96 3.62
C ARG A 24 0.39 7.08 4.77
N ILE A 25 -0.56 6.70 5.59
CA ILE A 25 -0.38 5.62 6.58
C ILE A 25 -1.30 4.47 6.18
N VAL A 26 -0.77 3.26 6.27
CA VAL A 26 -1.55 2.03 6.22
C VAL A 26 -1.33 1.25 7.49
N GLU A 27 -2.41 0.81 8.11
CA GLU A 27 -2.36 -0.14 9.21
C GLU A 27 -3.11 -1.40 8.85
N THR A 28 -2.56 -2.54 9.24
CA THR A 28 -3.16 -3.85 9.07
C THR A 28 -3.45 -4.44 10.44
N VAL A 29 -4.70 -4.81 10.68
CA VAL A 29 -5.18 -5.22 12.01
C VAL A 29 -5.99 -6.51 11.96
N LYS A 30 -5.87 -7.34 12.99
CA LYS A 30 -6.75 -8.52 13.13
C LYS A 30 -8.09 -8.14 13.74
N THR A 31 -8.09 -7.23 14.70
CA THR A 31 -9.31 -6.84 15.40
C THR A 31 -10.04 -5.78 14.57
N PRO A 32 -11.28 -6.03 14.14
CA PRO A 32 -12.01 -5.08 13.31
C PRO A 32 -12.21 -3.76 14.06
N GLY A 33 -11.94 -2.65 13.37
CA GLY A 33 -12.06 -1.29 13.93
C GLY A 33 -10.94 -0.88 14.89
N CYS A 34 -10.00 -1.77 15.25
CA CYS A 34 -8.82 -1.37 16.02
C CYS A 34 -7.92 -0.50 15.15
N SER A 35 -7.49 0.67 15.64
CA SER A 35 -6.64 1.58 14.88
C SER A 35 -5.38 1.99 15.66
N PRO A 36 -4.22 1.38 15.36
CA PRO A 36 -2.92 1.85 15.82
C PRO A 36 -2.64 3.34 15.55
N THR A 37 -3.06 3.86 14.38
CA THR A 37 -2.88 5.25 13.94
C THR A 37 -3.62 6.21 14.86
N LEU A 38 -4.82 5.84 15.31
CA LEU A 38 -5.62 6.61 16.26
C LEU A 38 -5.29 6.29 17.72
N GLY A 39 -4.05 5.89 18.00
CA GLY A 39 -3.58 5.62 19.37
C GLY A 39 -4.12 4.32 19.99
N GLY A 40 -4.56 3.37 19.17
CA GLY A 40 -5.15 2.11 19.62
C GLY A 40 -6.65 2.20 19.92
N ALA A 41 -7.32 3.28 19.49
CA ALA A 41 -8.78 3.39 19.59
C ALA A 41 -9.47 2.27 18.81
N THR A 42 -10.59 1.79 19.34
CA THR A 42 -11.45 0.81 18.66
C THR A 42 -12.71 1.51 18.16
N LEU A 43 -12.80 1.66 16.85
CA LEU A 43 -13.97 2.18 16.17
C LEU A 43 -15.08 1.12 16.14
N PRO A 44 -16.36 1.49 16.21
CA PRO A 44 -17.48 0.54 16.15
C PRO A 44 -17.71 0.04 14.71
N LEU A 45 -16.70 -0.63 14.14
CA LEU A 45 -16.69 -1.17 12.78
C LEU A 45 -16.66 -2.70 12.80
N GLY A 46 -17.35 -3.31 11.85
CA GLY A 46 -17.38 -4.78 11.70
C GLY A 46 -18.11 -5.50 12.85
N ASN A 47 -17.84 -6.80 12.98
CA ASN A 47 -18.42 -7.66 14.02
C ASN A 47 -17.37 -8.70 14.48
N ARG A 48 -17.62 -9.40 15.59
CA ARG A 48 -16.81 -10.53 16.07
C ARG A 48 -16.56 -11.61 15.02
N ARG A 49 -17.45 -11.74 14.03
CA ARG A 49 -17.31 -12.68 12.90
C ARG A 49 -16.24 -12.26 11.89
N SER A 50 -15.93 -10.97 11.80
CA SER A 50 -14.93 -10.43 10.87
C SER A 50 -13.55 -10.31 11.51
N TYR A 51 -13.27 -10.94 12.65
CA TYR A 51 -11.90 -10.98 13.19
C TYR A 51 -10.95 -11.65 12.20
N GLY A 52 -9.76 -11.05 12.08
CA GLY A 52 -8.60 -11.66 11.46
C GLY A 52 -8.23 -12.97 12.13
N ARG A 53 -8.07 -14.00 11.33
CA ARG A 53 -7.76 -15.36 11.79
C ARG A 53 -6.47 -15.81 11.13
N LEU A 54 -5.66 -16.54 11.89
CA LEU A 54 -4.70 -17.48 11.34
C LEU A 54 -5.46 -18.79 11.20
N ASN A 55 -5.72 -19.22 9.98
CA ASN A 55 -6.17 -20.59 9.72
C ASN A 55 -4.92 -21.46 9.74
N THR A 56 -4.58 -22.01 10.90
CA THR A 56 -3.66 -23.15 11.03
C THR A 56 -4.55 -24.37 11.14
N ASP A 57 -4.90 -24.98 10.00
CA ASP A 57 -5.74 -26.16 10.04
C ASP A 57 -4.88 -27.35 10.44
N ASN A 58 -5.09 -27.83 11.66
CA ASN A 58 -4.46 -29.05 12.14
C ASN A 58 -5.22 -30.23 11.53
N HIS A 59 -4.94 -30.52 10.26
CA HIS A 59 -5.28 -31.78 9.57
C HIS A 59 -6.75 -32.28 9.72
N SER A 60 -7.76 -31.39 9.70
CA SER A 60 -9.16 -31.83 9.84
C SER A 60 -9.98 -31.69 8.55
N MET A 61 -9.96 -32.76 7.76
CA MET A 61 -11.03 -33.31 6.89
C MET A 61 -11.87 -32.40 5.95
N THR A 62 -11.59 -31.11 5.81
CA THR A 62 -12.38 -30.20 4.95
C THR A 62 -11.59 -29.56 3.81
N GLY A 63 -10.28 -29.82 3.72
CA GLY A 63 -9.45 -29.32 2.62
C GLY A 63 -9.26 -27.81 2.59
N GLN A 64 -9.53 -27.10 3.71
CA GLN A 64 -9.25 -25.67 3.80
C GLN A 64 -7.73 -25.45 3.93
N HIS A 65 -7.17 -24.66 3.03
CA HIS A 65 -5.76 -24.32 3.03
C HIS A 65 -5.44 -23.35 4.18
N ASP A 66 -4.25 -23.52 4.76
CA ASP A 66 -3.69 -22.58 5.73
C ASP A 66 -3.64 -21.17 5.14
N GLY A 67 -3.97 -20.18 5.97
CA GLY A 67 -4.00 -18.79 5.52
C GLY A 67 -4.17 -17.81 6.67
N SER A 68 -4.10 -16.53 6.36
CA SER A 68 -4.36 -15.47 7.32
C SER A 68 -5.23 -14.37 6.73
N PHE A 69 -6.00 -13.71 7.61
CA PHE A 69 -6.87 -12.60 7.24
C PHE A 69 -6.60 -11.41 8.15
N TYR A 70 -6.51 -10.22 7.57
CA TYR A 70 -6.43 -8.95 8.30
C TYR A 70 -7.33 -7.91 7.63
N HIS A 71 -7.83 -6.99 8.44
CA HIS A 71 -8.36 -5.72 7.97
C HIS A 71 -7.22 -4.74 7.73
N THR A 72 -7.48 -3.73 6.93
CA THR A 72 -6.52 -2.70 6.61
C THR A 72 -7.23 -1.35 6.56
N HIS A 73 -6.63 -0.34 7.15
CA HIS A 73 -7.13 1.03 7.10
C HIS A 73 -6.15 1.90 6.34
N TYR A 74 -6.68 2.81 5.53
CA TYR A 74 -5.91 3.73 4.71
C TYR A 74 -6.16 5.17 5.14
N TYR A 75 -5.08 5.88 5.45
CA TYR A 75 -5.13 7.27 5.89
C TYR A 75 -4.35 8.16 4.95
N ALA A 76 -4.90 9.34 4.68
CA ALA A 76 -4.15 10.47 4.18
C ALA A 76 -3.22 10.96 5.29
N PHE A 77 -1.92 11.08 5.02
CA PHE A 77 -0.97 11.61 5.99
C PHE A 77 0.11 12.44 5.31
N PRO A 78 -0.24 13.61 4.73
CA PRO A 78 0.70 14.50 4.07
C PRO A 78 1.56 15.25 5.10
N LEU A 79 2.49 14.55 5.76
CA LEU A 79 3.20 15.09 6.94
C LEU A 79 3.99 16.38 6.62
N LEU A 80 4.57 16.50 5.44
CA LEU A 80 5.28 17.71 5.02
C LEU A 80 4.35 18.93 4.92
N GLN A 81 3.08 18.72 4.58
CA GLN A 81 2.10 19.81 4.51
C GLN A 81 1.56 20.16 5.89
N ILE A 82 1.26 19.15 6.71
CA ILE A 82 0.80 19.34 8.09
C ILE A 82 1.83 20.14 8.90
N LEU A 83 3.13 19.89 8.68
CA LEU A 83 4.23 20.55 9.39
C LEU A 83 4.78 21.81 8.69
N ASP A 84 4.22 22.21 7.55
CA ASP A 84 4.73 23.30 6.70
C ASP A 84 6.25 23.18 6.39
N LEU A 85 6.73 21.94 6.30
CA LEU A 85 8.13 21.62 6.04
C LEU A 85 8.34 21.52 4.54
N TYR A 86 8.84 22.61 3.95
CA TYR A 86 9.30 22.65 2.56
C TYR A 86 8.27 22.10 1.56
N THR A 87 7.06 22.65 1.55
CA THR A 87 6.17 22.47 0.40
C THR A 87 6.38 23.65 -0.53
N PRO A 88 7.15 23.53 -1.63
CA PRO A 88 7.12 24.56 -2.65
C PRO A 88 5.66 24.77 -3.03
N THR A 89 5.24 26.03 -2.99
CA THR A 89 3.84 26.45 -3.00
C THR A 89 3.03 25.63 -4.01
N LYS A 90 2.06 24.84 -3.51
CA LYS A 90 1.09 24.02 -4.28
C LYS A 90 1.61 22.71 -4.90
N CYS A 91 2.63 22.10 -4.31
CA CYS A 91 3.08 20.76 -4.68
C CYS A 91 2.30 19.63 -3.98
N SER A 92 0.96 19.74 -3.94
CA SER A 92 0.08 18.71 -3.36
C SER A 92 -0.53 17.87 -4.47
N ALA A 93 0.20 16.83 -4.90
CA ALA A 93 -0.19 16.03 -6.06
C ALA A 93 -1.57 15.36 -5.88
N ASP A 94 -1.94 15.04 -4.64
CA ASP A 94 -3.19 14.33 -4.30
C ASP A 94 -4.24 15.22 -3.61
N GLY A 95 -3.92 16.49 -3.33
CA GLY A 95 -4.86 17.47 -2.79
C GLY A 95 -5.23 17.32 -1.31
N TYR A 96 -4.68 16.34 -0.60
CA TYR A 96 -4.87 16.20 0.85
C TYR A 96 -3.90 17.12 1.59
N MET A 97 -4.40 17.84 2.59
CA MET A 97 -3.63 18.78 3.41
C MET A 97 -3.49 18.31 4.86
N ASP A 98 -4.41 17.46 5.33
CA ASP A 98 -4.54 17.03 6.72
C ASP A 98 -4.57 15.49 6.85
N LEU A 99 -4.50 15.00 8.09
CA LEU A 99 -4.76 13.60 8.42
C LEU A 99 -6.25 13.30 8.20
N ASP A 100 -6.55 12.36 7.30
CA ASP A 100 -7.93 11.96 7.00
C ASP A 100 -8.04 10.45 6.75
N ILE A 101 -9.22 9.89 6.99
CA ILE A 101 -9.53 8.49 6.73
C ILE A 101 -9.98 8.36 5.26
N ILE A 102 -9.24 7.59 4.47
CA ILE A 102 -9.60 7.33 3.08
C ILE A 102 -10.47 6.08 2.97
N SER A 103 -10.11 4.98 3.66
CA SER A 103 -10.88 3.75 3.60
C SER A 103 -10.66 2.82 4.79
N PHE A 104 -11.74 2.16 5.21
CA PHE A 104 -11.74 1.01 6.11
C PHE A 104 -12.20 -0.24 5.37
N THR A 105 -11.49 -1.36 5.53
CA THR A 105 -11.85 -2.59 4.83
C THR A 105 -12.96 -3.39 5.51
N GLU A 106 -13.26 -3.12 6.78
CA GLU A 106 -14.33 -3.77 7.54
C GLU A 106 -15.71 -3.54 6.92
N ILE A 107 -15.90 -2.36 6.34
CA ILE A 107 -17.13 -1.95 5.65
C ILE A 107 -17.10 -2.31 4.16
N ASP A 108 -15.98 -2.85 3.68
CA ASP A 108 -15.79 -3.21 2.29
C ASP A 108 -16.11 -4.71 2.07
N PRO A 109 -17.22 -5.05 1.40
CA PRO A 109 -17.59 -6.44 1.19
C PRO A 109 -16.58 -7.17 0.29
N THR A 110 -15.88 -6.48 -0.60
CA THR A 110 -14.92 -7.13 -1.52
C THR A 110 -13.63 -7.50 -0.80
N TRP A 111 -13.26 -6.77 0.25
CA TRP A 111 -12.09 -7.13 1.06
C TRP A 111 -12.30 -8.43 1.85
N ASN A 112 -13.53 -8.64 2.34
CA ASN A 112 -13.91 -9.80 3.13
C ASN A 112 -14.15 -11.06 2.30
N ASN A 113 -14.37 -10.94 0.99
CA ASN A 113 -14.68 -12.07 0.11
C ASN A 113 -13.84 -12.00 -1.18
N ALA A 114 -12.82 -12.87 -1.26
CA ALA A 114 -11.92 -12.97 -2.40
C ALA A 114 -12.63 -13.30 -3.73
N THR A 115 -13.73 -14.05 -3.70
CA THR A 115 -14.53 -14.34 -4.89
C THR A 115 -15.25 -13.08 -5.38
N LEU A 116 -15.79 -12.27 -4.47
CA LEU A 116 -16.39 -10.99 -4.83
C LEU A 116 -15.33 -10.00 -5.35
N ALA A 117 -14.14 -9.95 -4.72
CA ALA A 117 -13.02 -9.17 -5.24
C ALA A 117 -12.61 -9.59 -6.66
N PHE A 118 -12.59 -10.89 -6.95
CA PHE A 118 -12.32 -11.41 -8.29
C PHE A 118 -13.36 -10.92 -9.32
N PHE A 119 -14.64 -10.92 -8.98
CA PHE A 119 -15.69 -10.41 -9.87
C PHE A 119 -15.61 -8.90 -10.10
N GLN A 120 -15.19 -8.12 -9.09
CA GLN A 120 -14.98 -6.68 -9.25
C GLN A 120 -13.74 -6.37 -10.12
N HIS A 121 -12.77 -7.28 -10.12
CA HIS A 121 -11.45 -7.10 -10.72
C HIS A 121 -11.14 -8.26 -11.70
N PRO A 122 -11.86 -8.33 -12.84
CA PRO A 122 -11.77 -9.45 -13.77
C PRO A 122 -10.39 -9.60 -14.42
N GLU A 123 -9.59 -8.53 -14.47
CA GLU A 123 -8.20 -8.59 -14.94
C GLU A 123 -7.31 -9.50 -14.09
N SER A 124 -7.71 -9.84 -12.87
CA SER A 124 -7.05 -10.86 -12.06
C SER A 124 -7.02 -12.24 -12.75
N ALA A 125 -8.00 -12.53 -13.61
CA ALA A 125 -8.02 -13.77 -14.41
C ALA A 125 -6.84 -13.84 -15.39
N ALA A 126 -6.41 -12.71 -15.94
CA ALA A 126 -5.28 -12.66 -16.87
C ALA A 126 -3.96 -13.03 -16.19
N VAL A 127 -3.84 -12.77 -14.88
CA VAL A 127 -2.61 -12.96 -14.09
C VAL A 127 -2.69 -14.15 -13.11
N ALA A 128 -3.82 -14.88 -13.10
CA ALA A 128 -4.00 -16.08 -12.28
C ALA A 128 -3.29 -17.32 -12.85
N ASN A 129 -2.71 -17.23 -14.06
CA ASN A 129 -2.04 -18.36 -14.70
C ASN A 129 -0.64 -18.62 -14.10
N PRO A 130 -0.15 -19.87 -14.14
CA PRO A 130 1.16 -20.23 -13.55
C PRO A 130 2.35 -19.46 -14.13
N VAL A 131 2.30 -19.07 -15.41
CA VAL A 131 3.37 -18.31 -16.07
C VAL A 131 3.47 -16.90 -15.48
N ALA A 132 2.32 -16.24 -15.27
CA ALA A 132 2.24 -14.93 -14.64
C ALA A 132 2.69 -14.96 -13.18
N GLN A 133 2.36 -16.02 -12.44
CA GLN A 133 2.85 -16.21 -11.06
C GLN A 133 4.35 -16.48 -11.02
N ALA A 134 4.88 -17.29 -11.94
CA ALA A 134 6.31 -17.54 -12.07
C ALA A 134 7.09 -16.27 -12.45
N ALA A 135 6.51 -15.36 -13.23
CA ALA A 135 7.13 -14.08 -13.57
C ALA A 135 7.47 -13.23 -12.34
N CYS A 136 6.74 -13.37 -11.23
CA CYS A 136 7.04 -12.67 -9.98
C CYS A 136 8.40 -13.07 -9.36
N ALA A 137 9.00 -14.19 -9.77
CA ALA A 137 10.35 -14.57 -9.36
C ALA A 137 11.41 -13.58 -9.87
N ALA A 138 11.24 -13.04 -11.08
CA ALA A 138 12.16 -12.04 -11.63
C ALA A 138 12.15 -10.75 -10.78
N GLU A 139 10.96 -10.27 -10.43
CA GLU A 139 10.83 -9.13 -9.52
C GLU A 139 11.38 -9.43 -8.13
N SER A 140 11.16 -10.64 -7.61
CA SER A 140 11.70 -11.06 -6.31
C SER A 140 13.22 -10.96 -6.29
N ALA A 141 13.91 -11.29 -7.39
CA ALA A 141 15.36 -11.15 -7.49
C ALA A 141 15.80 -9.68 -7.44
N LEU A 142 15.12 -8.79 -8.17
CA LEU A 142 15.43 -7.35 -8.19
C LEU A 142 15.25 -6.70 -6.82
N VAL A 143 14.09 -6.89 -6.18
CA VAL A 143 13.83 -6.29 -4.87
C VAL A 143 14.69 -6.92 -3.76
N THR A 144 15.13 -8.17 -3.92
CA THR A 144 16.13 -8.80 -3.04
C THR A 144 17.52 -8.16 -3.22
N ALA A 145 17.89 -7.84 -4.46
CA ALA A 145 19.06 -7.04 -4.79
C ALA A 145 18.89 -5.54 -4.45
N ARG A 146 17.74 -5.17 -3.89
CA ARG A 146 17.38 -3.80 -3.46
C ARG A 146 17.21 -2.81 -4.61
N GLU A 147 16.93 -3.35 -5.79
CA GLU A 147 16.55 -2.58 -6.95
C GLU A 147 15.04 -2.29 -6.96
N GLU A 148 14.64 -1.36 -7.81
CA GLU A 148 13.25 -0.95 -7.99
C GLU A 148 12.40 -2.12 -8.52
N PRO A 149 11.15 -2.29 -8.03
CA PRO A 149 10.24 -3.30 -8.56
C PRO A 149 9.85 -3.02 -10.02
N LEU A 150 9.47 -4.06 -10.76
CA LEU A 150 9.13 -3.94 -12.17
C LEU A 150 7.71 -3.40 -12.34
N GLU A 151 7.59 -2.22 -12.94
CA GLU A 151 6.30 -1.59 -13.27
C GLU A 151 5.44 -2.45 -14.21
N SER A 152 6.07 -3.20 -15.13
CA SER A 152 5.36 -4.07 -16.07
C SER A 152 4.67 -5.26 -15.39
N LEU A 153 5.17 -5.71 -14.25
CA LEU A 153 4.63 -6.81 -13.45
C LEU A 153 3.68 -6.29 -12.36
N TRP A 154 2.70 -5.46 -12.72
CA TRP A 154 1.77 -4.79 -11.80
C TRP A 154 0.92 -5.71 -10.91
N TRP A 155 0.93 -7.03 -11.14
CA TRP A 155 0.26 -8.04 -10.30
C TRP A 155 1.18 -8.72 -9.29
N CYS A 156 2.48 -8.46 -9.38
CA CYS A 156 3.51 -8.98 -8.48
C CYS A 156 3.89 -7.95 -7.42
N THR A 157 4.25 -8.45 -6.24
CA THR A 157 4.88 -7.69 -5.15
C THR A 157 6.10 -8.45 -4.66
N GLY A 158 7.05 -8.71 -5.58
CA GLY A 158 8.29 -9.45 -5.32
C GLY A 158 8.10 -10.65 -4.39
N THR A 159 8.87 -10.67 -3.29
CA THR A 159 8.85 -11.79 -2.34
C THR A 159 7.55 -11.88 -1.53
N TRP A 160 6.75 -10.82 -1.45
CA TRP A 160 5.51 -10.80 -0.67
C TRP A 160 4.40 -11.64 -1.30
N GLY A 161 4.42 -11.79 -2.63
CA GLY A 161 3.49 -12.63 -3.37
C GLY A 161 2.73 -11.83 -4.44
N SER A 162 1.55 -12.31 -4.81
CA SER A 162 0.69 -11.64 -5.79
C SER A 162 -0.26 -10.64 -5.13
N ILE A 163 -0.46 -9.50 -5.81
CA ILE A 163 -1.43 -8.47 -5.44
C ILE A 163 -2.87 -9.01 -5.50
N TYR A 164 -3.17 -9.98 -6.38
CA TYR A 164 -4.52 -10.54 -6.46
C TYR A 164 -4.69 -11.76 -5.56
N PRO A 165 -5.91 -12.01 -5.06
CA PRO A 165 -7.09 -11.12 -5.09
C PRO A 165 -6.89 -9.88 -4.20
N LEU A 166 -7.56 -8.76 -4.53
CA LEU A 166 -7.58 -7.54 -3.72
C LEU A 166 -8.49 -7.70 -2.50
N ALA A 167 -8.09 -8.64 -1.64
CA ALA A 167 -8.82 -9.05 -0.45
C ALA A 167 -7.85 -9.29 0.72
N GLY A 168 -8.39 -9.29 1.93
CA GLY A 168 -7.64 -9.45 3.18
C GLY A 168 -7.09 -10.85 3.41
N SER A 169 -7.50 -11.83 2.60
CA SER A 169 -7.06 -13.22 2.71
C SER A 169 -5.74 -13.48 1.99
N VAL A 170 -4.76 -14.06 2.69
CA VAL A 170 -3.48 -14.48 2.14
C VAL A 170 -3.13 -15.91 2.57
N PHE A 171 -2.33 -16.61 1.78
CA PHE A 171 -1.81 -17.93 2.15
C PHE A 171 -0.57 -17.86 3.07
N SER A 172 0.14 -16.73 3.05
CA SER A 172 1.31 -16.53 3.91
C SER A 172 0.90 -16.44 5.38
N GLN A 173 1.72 -17.01 6.26
CA GLN A 173 1.55 -16.91 7.71
C GLN A 173 2.65 -16.11 8.41
N ASP A 174 3.73 -15.77 7.71
CA ASP A 174 4.70 -14.79 8.21
C ASP A 174 4.02 -13.43 8.32
N GLN A 175 4.03 -12.83 9.52
CA GLN A 175 3.33 -11.58 9.77
C GLN A 175 3.88 -10.46 8.90
N ASN A 176 5.20 -10.22 8.92
CA ASN A 176 5.81 -9.07 8.24
C ASN A 176 5.49 -9.08 6.74
N ARG A 177 5.66 -10.23 6.10
CA ARG A 177 5.31 -10.46 4.69
C ARG A 177 3.83 -10.24 4.43
N THR A 178 2.98 -10.77 5.30
CA THR A 178 1.52 -10.70 5.15
C THR A 178 1.02 -9.27 5.27
N THR A 179 1.41 -8.55 6.31
CA THR A 179 0.94 -7.20 6.59
C THR A 179 1.45 -6.20 5.54
N ALA A 180 2.69 -6.38 5.06
CA ALA A 180 3.19 -5.60 3.94
C ALA A 180 2.48 -5.92 2.62
N LEU A 181 2.20 -7.21 2.32
CA LEU A 181 1.42 -7.61 1.16
C LEU A 181 0.04 -6.96 1.17
N LEU A 182 -0.68 -7.05 2.29
CA LEU A 182 -2.02 -6.47 2.42
C LEU A 182 -2.01 -4.95 2.29
N SER A 183 -0.94 -4.29 2.77
CA SER A 183 -0.75 -2.86 2.54
C SER A 183 -0.59 -2.54 1.04
N ALA A 184 0.18 -3.34 0.31
CA ALA A 184 0.34 -3.18 -1.14
C ALA A 184 -0.95 -3.48 -1.91
N ARG A 185 -1.73 -4.48 -1.48
CA ARG A 185 -3.05 -4.80 -2.06
C ARG A 185 -4.04 -3.67 -1.85
N LEU A 186 -4.13 -3.14 -0.64
CA LEU A 186 -4.97 -1.99 -0.35
C LEU A 186 -4.58 -0.82 -1.25
N LEU A 187 -3.29 -0.50 -1.35
CA LEU A 187 -2.81 0.59 -2.21
C LEU A 187 -3.19 0.37 -3.68
N ALA A 188 -3.02 -0.86 -4.21
CA ALA A 188 -3.45 -1.21 -5.55
C ALA A 188 -4.98 -1.09 -5.75
N GLN A 189 -5.76 -1.45 -4.73
CA GLN A 189 -7.21 -1.26 -4.73
C GLN A 189 -7.59 0.22 -4.77
N GLN A 190 -6.88 1.10 -4.06
CA GLN A 190 -7.12 2.54 -4.10
C GLN A 190 -6.78 3.15 -5.46
N HIS A 191 -5.74 2.65 -6.14
CA HIS A 191 -5.43 3.02 -7.52
C HIS A 191 -6.57 2.67 -8.47
N ARG A 192 -7.15 1.47 -8.34
CA ARG A 192 -8.32 1.06 -9.12
C ARG A 192 -9.57 1.88 -8.84
N ARG A 193 -9.73 2.35 -7.61
CA ARG A 193 -10.83 3.25 -7.20
C ARG A 193 -10.59 4.71 -7.56
N GLY A 194 -9.41 5.05 -8.09
CA GLY A 194 -9.01 6.43 -8.39
C GLY A 194 -8.78 7.31 -7.16
N LEU A 195 -8.72 6.71 -5.97
CA LEU A 195 -8.45 7.37 -4.69
C LEU A 195 -6.94 7.52 -4.43
N ALA A 196 -6.12 6.68 -5.06
CA ALA A 196 -4.68 6.88 -5.21
C ALA A 196 -4.34 7.24 -6.65
N ARG A 197 -3.33 8.09 -6.83
CA ARG A 197 -2.94 8.66 -8.12
C ARG A 197 -1.47 8.50 -8.40
N ARG A 198 -1.12 8.52 -9.68
CA ARG A 198 0.27 8.56 -10.12
C ARG A 198 0.77 10.00 -10.08
N THR A 199 1.87 10.19 -9.37
CA THR A 199 2.52 11.48 -9.08
C THR A 199 3.94 11.54 -9.65
N MET A 200 4.43 10.45 -10.25
CA MET A 200 5.74 10.37 -10.89
C MET A 200 5.63 10.47 -12.43
N GLY A 201 6.60 11.14 -13.05
CA GLY A 201 6.76 11.30 -14.50
C GLY A 201 6.35 12.68 -15.02
N ASP A 202 6.87 13.03 -16.20
CA ASP A 202 6.70 14.36 -16.81
C ASP A 202 5.23 14.73 -17.07
N GLU A 203 4.39 13.74 -17.37
CA GLU A 203 2.94 13.89 -17.55
C GLU A 203 2.19 14.27 -16.26
N ASN A 204 2.79 14.03 -15.10
CA ASN A 204 2.17 14.23 -13.78
C ASN A 204 2.70 15.46 -13.03
N LEU A 205 3.60 16.24 -13.65
CA LEU A 205 4.24 17.42 -13.03
C LEU A 205 3.25 18.49 -12.56
N CYS A 206 2.15 18.68 -13.30
CA CYS A 206 1.16 19.72 -12.98
C CYS A 206 -0.01 19.19 -12.17
N ARG A 207 -0.40 17.93 -12.39
CA ARG A 207 -1.55 17.29 -11.76
C ARG A 207 -1.34 15.79 -11.78
N ALA A 208 -1.57 15.13 -10.65
CA ALA A 208 -1.54 13.68 -10.58
C ALA A 208 -2.65 13.06 -11.43
N SER A 209 -2.30 12.05 -12.22
CA SER A 209 -3.23 11.31 -13.06
C SER A 209 -3.81 10.08 -12.37
N ILE A 210 -4.99 9.66 -12.80
CA ILE A 210 -5.55 8.37 -12.40
C ILE A 210 -4.75 7.29 -13.11
N TYR A 211 -4.21 6.35 -12.33
CA TYR A 211 -3.44 5.22 -12.84
C TYR A 211 -4.02 3.96 -12.19
N PRO A 212 -4.81 3.13 -12.92
CA PRO A 212 -5.57 2.03 -12.33
C PRO A 212 -4.72 0.88 -11.80
N THR A 213 -3.53 0.66 -12.36
CA THR A 213 -2.55 -0.27 -11.82
C THR A 213 -1.69 0.44 -10.77
N ILE A 214 -1.04 -0.30 -9.88
CA ILE A 214 -0.15 0.29 -8.88
C ILE A 214 1.18 0.69 -9.55
N PRO A 215 1.61 1.96 -9.47
CA PRO A 215 2.94 2.39 -9.89
C PRO A 215 3.93 2.08 -8.77
N LYS A 216 4.56 0.91 -8.79
CA LYS A 216 5.29 0.37 -7.61
C LYS A 216 6.55 1.18 -7.28
N SER A 217 7.24 1.67 -8.30
CA SER A 217 8.40 2.56 -8.25
C SER A 217 8.13 3.88 -7.56
N GLN A 218 6.87 4.33 -7.57
CA GLN A 218 6.45 5.52 -6.87
C GLN A 218 6.40 5.31 -5.35
N TYR A 219 6.42 4.08 -4.85
CA TYR A 219 6.14 3.79 -3.45
C TYR A 219 7.27 3.08 -2.72
N LYS A 220 7.54 3.56 -1.51
CA LYS A 220 8.37 2.87 -0.52
C LYS A 220 7.62 2.78 0.82
N LEU A 221 7.93 1.76 1.61
CA LEU A 221 7.33 1.55 2.92
C LEU A 221 8.38 1.66 4.02
N THR A 222 8.00 2.23 5.15
CA THR A 222 8.73 2.06 6.41
C THR A 222 7.77 1.56 7.46
N GLN A 223 8.13 0.47 8.13
CA GLN A 223 7.32 -0.02 9.23
C GLN A 223 7.45 0.92 10.44
N PHE A 224 6.34 1.48 10.91
CA PHE A 224 6.31 2.33 12.08
C PHE A 224 6.02 1.54 13.36
N TRP A 225 5.12 0.54 13.28
CA TRP A 225 4.68 -0.30 14.41
C TRP A 225 4.68 -1.79 14.03
N PRO A 226 4.98 -2.74 14.94
CA PRO A 226 5.32 -2.58 16.37
C PRO A 226 6.75 -2.13 16.66
N LYS A 227 7.68 -2.35 15.74
CA LYS A 227 9.03 -1.77 15.80
C LYS A 227 9.16 -0.75 14.68
N SER A 228 9.66 0.44 14.99
CA SER A 228 9.89 1.50 14.02
C SER A 228 11.14 1.24 13.19
N GLN A 229 11.09 1.55 11.90
CA GLN A 229 12.16 1.43 10.93
C GLN A 229 12.66 2.85 10.66
N THR A 230 13.89 3.15 11.09
CA THR A 230 14.38 4.53 11.14
C THR A 230 15.53 4.78 10.18
N GLN A 231 16.23 3.74 9.75
CA GLN A 231 17.43 3.90 8.93
C GLN A 231 17.15 3.77 7.43
N ARG A 232 16.13 2.98 7.05
CA ARG A 232 15.95 2.58 5.66
C ARG A 232 14.49 2.35 5.30
N SER A 233 14.06 2.86 4.16
CA SER A 233 12.78 2.51 3.53
C SER A 233 12.90 1.26 2.64
N LEU A 234 11.80 0.55 2.49
CA LEU A 234 11.68 -0.71 1.74
C LEU A 234 10.97 -0.48 0.41
N TRP A 235 11.43 -1.16 -0.63
CA TRP A 235 10.64 -1.29 -1.86
C TRP A 235 9.48 -2.27 -1.66
N LEU A 236 8.42 -2.12 -2.47
CA LEU A 236 7.33 -3.10 -2.49
C LEU A 236 7.86 -4.47 -2.91
N GLY A 237 7.72 -5.47 -2.03
CA GLY A 237 8.20 -6.83 -2.27
C GLY A 237 9.57 -7.17 -1.68
N GLU A 238 10.27 -6.21 -1.04
CA GLU A 238 11.58 -6.46 -0.43
C GLU A 238 11.49 -7.58 0.65
N PRO A 239 12.35 -8.61 0.62
CA PRO A 239 12.27 -9.74 1.56
C PRO A 239 12.33 -9.30 3.03
N PRO A 240 11.45 -9.80 3.91
CA PRO A 240 11.48 -9.49 5.35
C PRO A 240 12.83 -9.73 6.02
N GLN A 241 13.67 -10.61 5.46
CA GLN A 241 15.02 -10.91 5.93
C GLN A 241 15.99 -9.74 5.76
N THR A 242 15.79 -8.86 4.78
CA THR A 242 16.66 -7.71 4.51
C THR A 242 16.19 -6.42 5.15
N TRP A 243 15.03 -6.44 5.81
CA TRP A 243 14.49 -5.29 6.54
C TRP A 243 15.40 -4.95 7.72
N GLU A 244 15.37 -3.71 8.17
CA GLU A 244 16.10 -3.29 9.38
C GLU A 244 15.67 -4.18 10.56
N GLY A 245 16.57 -4.86 11.27
CA GLY A 245 16.16 -5.80 12.35
C GLY A 245 15.50 -7.11 11.88
N GLY A 246 15.37 -7.34 10.57
CA GLY A 246 15.03 -8.62 9.95
C GLY A 246 13.68 -9.22 10.37
N PRO A 247 13.57 -10.57 10.39
CA PRO A 247 12.32 -11.25 10.75
C PRO A 247 11.86 -10.99 12.19
N GLY A 248 12.77 -10.62 13.09
CA GLY A 248 12.50 -10.31 14.51
C GLY A 248 11.74 -8.99 14.76
N ARG A 249 11.27 -8.32 13.70
CA ARG A 249 10.36 -7.17 13.80
C ARG A 249 8.95 -7.55 14.24
N HIS A 250 8.57 -8.81 14.02
CA HIS A 250 7.38 -9.38 14.63
C HIS A 250 7.59 -9.50 16.15
N VAL A 251 6.66 -8.95 16.94
CA VAL A 251 6.63 -9.10 18.40
C VAL A 251 5.50 -10.06 18.77
N PRO A 252 5.81 -11.26 19.31
CA PRO A 252 4.79 -12.19 19.77
C PRO A 252 3.93 -11.56 20.88
N GLY A 253 2.62 -11.76 20.82
CA GLY A 253 1.68 -11.33 21.86
C GLY A 253 1.10 -9.92 21.69
N THR A 254 1.61 -9.09 20.77
CA THR A 254 1.07 -7.73 20.52
C THR A 254 -0.05 -7.71 19.47
N GLY A 255 -0.92 -8.72 19.44
CA GLY A 255 -2.06 -8.76 18.49
C GLY A 255 -1.70 -9.01 17.01
N ASN A 256 -0.41 -8.99 16.66
CA ASN A 256 0.11 -9.19 15.30
C ASN A 256 -0.33 -8.12 14.28
N ASP A 257 -0.66 -6.93 14.75
CA ASP A 257 -0.99 -5.81 13.88
C ASP A 257 0.31 -5.19 13.30
N ALA A 258 0.20 -4.32 12.31
CA ALA A 258 1.33 -3.56 11.79
C ALA A 258 0.87 -2.21 11.26
N MET A 259 1.74 -1.21 11.36
CA MET A 259 1.50 0.10 10.76
C MET A 259 2.70 0.48 9.90
N TYR A 260 2.44 0.93 8.69
CA TYR A 260 3.41 1.34 7.69
C TYR A 260 3.16 2.79 7.30
N LEU A 261 4.23 3.55 7.24
CA LEU A 261 4.26 4.84 6.56
C LEU A 261 4.62 4.58 5.09
N ILE A 262 3.78 5.09 4.19
CA ILE A 262 4.01 5.03 2.74
C ILE A 262 4.67 6.34 2.32
N TRP A 263 5.87 6.18 1.80
CA TRP A 263 6.60 7.22 1.08
C TRP A 263 6.19 7.17 -0.38
N ARG A 264 5.84 8.32 -0.93
CA ARG A 264 5.45 8.51 -2.31
C ARG A 264 6.48 9.40 -3.00
N TRP A 265 6.94 9.00 -4.17
CA TRP A 265 7.72 9.86 -5.04
C TRP A 265 6.77 10.83 -5.76
N THR A 266 7.04 12.13 -5.64
CA THR A 266 6.25 13.18 -6.26
C THR A 266 7.13 14.01 -7.18
N ASP A 267 6.77 14.07 -8.46
CA ASP A 267 7.35 14.96 -9.45
C ASP A 267 6.38 16.12 -9.66
N CYS A 268 6.90 17.33 -9.60
CA CYS A 268 6.05 18.48 -9.47
C CYS A 268 6.66 19.74 -10.07
N CYS A 269 5.78 20.57 -10.63
CA CYS A 269 6.15 21.85 -11.20
C CYS A 269 5.82 23.00 -10.23
N SER A 270 6.87 23.52 -9.61
CA SER A 270 6.77 24.68 -8.74
C SER A 270 6.77 25.95 -9.59
N LYS A 271 5.65 26.70 -9.57
CA LYS A 271 5.52 27.95 -10.33
C LYS A 271 6.51 28.99 -9.79
N ILE A 272 7.13 29.75 -10.71
CA ILE A 272 8.00 30.89 -10.40
C ILE A 272 7.14 32.13 -10.18
#